data_AF-A0A3C0YQV0-F1
#
_entry.id   AF-A0A3C0YQV0-F1
#
_cell.length_a   1.000
_cell.length_b   1.000
_cell.length_c   1.000
_cell.angle_alpha   90.00
_cell.angle_beta   90.00
_cell.angle_gamma   90.00
#
_symmetry.space_group_name_H-M   'P 1'
#
loop_
_entity.id
_entity.type
_entity.pdbx_description
1 polymer ?
#
loop_
_entity_poly.entity_id
_entity_poly.type
_entity_poly.pdbx_seq_one_letter_code
_entity_poly.pdbx_strand_id
1 'polypeptide(L)'
;MEKVASSRTVTYLTIALGISWGVGFVLLITTSLFFLEKRAGNKLLDMIALAEPGTKLETIKGQLGVPMRVENDVEKVIEWGPFKNKQFCIGKKLHSFYAVTPTCRAIDIYTDANDVIVTATWHQL
;
A
#
# COMPACT_ATOMS: atom_id res chain seq x y z
N MET A 1 -15.65 26.58 54.96
CA MET A 1 -14.21 26.26 55.11
C MET A 1 -13.76 25.58 53.83
N GLU A 2 -13.32 26.36 52.86
CA GLU A 2 -12.81 25.89 51.58
C GLU A 2 -11.44 25.23 51.81
N LYS A 3 -11.34 23.92 51.55
CA LYS A 3 -10.05 23.22 51.60
C LYS A 3 -9.21 23.71 50.43
N VAL A 4 -8.30 24.64 50.69
CA VAL A 4 -7.25 25.05 49.75
C VAL A 4 -6.40 23.81 49.46
N ALA A 5 -6.64 23.19 48.30
CA ALA A 5 -5.80 22.10 47.83
C ALA A 5 -4.35 22.56 47.81
N SER A 6 -3.44 21.78 48.40
CA SER A 6 -2.02 22.08 48.41
C SER A 6 -1.53 22.33 46.98
N SER A 7 -0.77 23.41 46.76
CA SER A 7 -0.22 23.78 45.44
C SER A 7 0.49 22.59 44.76
N ARG A 8 1.08 21.68 45.54
CA ARG A 8 1.69 20.44 45.05
C ARG A 8 0.66 19.46 44.48
N THR A 9 -0.47 19.24 45.14
CA THR A 9 -1.55 18.36 44.64
C THR A 9 -2.18 18.89 43.36
N VAL A 10 -2.34 20.20 43.22
CA VAL A 10 -2.83 20.83 41.97
C VAL A 10 -1.82 20.65 40.84
N THR A 11 -0.53 20.80 41.14
CA THR A 11 0.55 20.59 40.17
C THR A 11 0.61 19.14 39.69
N TYR A 12 0.54 18.15 40.59
CA TYR A 12 0.55 16.73 40.23
C TYR A 12 -0.67 16.33 39.39
N LEU A 13 -1.87 16.83 39.73
CA LEU A 13 -3.09 16.60 38.94
C LEU A 13 -2.95 17.14 37.52
N THR A 14 -2.38 18.34 37.36
CA THR A 14 -2.20 18.97 36.05
C THR A 14 -1.20 18.18 35.18
N ILE A 15 -0.10 17.70 35.78
CA ILE A 15 0.89 16.87 35.08
C ILE A 15 0.27 15.52 34.68
N ALA A 16 -0.46 14.87 35.59
CA ALA A 16 -1.10 13.58 35.31
C ALA A 16 -2.14 13.68 34.18
N LEU A 17 -2.94 14.74 34.16
CA LEU A 17 -3.87 15.02 33.06
C LEU A 17 -3.12 15.27 31.75
N GLY A 18 -2.05 16.06 31.76
CA GLY A 18 -1.22 16.29 30.58
C GLY A 18 -0.62 15.01 30.00
N ILE A 19 -0.11 14.12 30.84
CA ILE A 19 0.42 12.81 30.42
C ILE A 19 -0.71 11.94 29.85
N SER A 20 -1.87 11.87 30.51
CA SER A 20 -3.01 11.07 30.06
C SER A 20 -3.49 11.50 28.67
N TRP A 21 -3.60 12.81 28.44
CA TRP A 21 -3.93 13.36 27.12
C TRP A 21 -2.85 13.07 26.09
N GLY A 22 -1.57 13.20 26.46
CA GLY A 22 -0.45 12.87 25.59
C GLY A 22 -0.46 11.41 25.15
N VAL A 23 -0.65 10.47 26.08
CA VAL A 23 -0.76 9.04 25.79
C VAL A 23 -1.98 8.76 24.91
N GLY A 24 -3.14 9.35 25.22
CA GLY A 24 -4.35 9.20 24.42
C GLY A 24 -4.17 9.68 22.98
N PHE A 25 -3.52 10.83 22.79
CA PHE A 25 -3.24 11.38 21.47
C PHE A 25 -2.28 10.49 20.66
N VAL A 26 -1.21 9.99 21.29
CA VAL A 26 -0.27 9.05 20.65
C VAL A 26 -0.97 7.75 20.25
N LEU A 27 -1.83 7.20 21.11
CA LEU A 27 -2.62 6.01 20.80
C LEU A 27 -3.58 6.24 19.63
N LEU A 28 -4.24 7.39 19.57
CA LEU A 28 -5.12 7.74 18.45
C LEU A 28 -4.37 7.85 17.12
N ILE A 29 -3.19 8.48 17.11
CA ILE A 29 -2.38 8.59 15.90
C ILE A 29 -1.91 7.21 15.44
N THR A 30 -1.32 6.44 16.35
CA THR A 30 -0.76 5.11 16.04
C THR A 30 -1.82 4.13 15.55
N THR A 31 -2.99 4.09 16.20
CA THR A 31 -4.12 3.26 15.75
C THR A 31 -4.62 3.71 14.38
N SER A 32 -4.77 5.02 14.15
CA SER A 32 -5.21 5.55 12.85
C SER A 32 -4.25 5.17 11.72
N LEU A 33 -2.94 5.29 11.95
CA LEU A 33 -1.91 4.88 10.99
C LEU A 33 -1.97 3.38 10.71
N PHE A 34 -2.12 2.55 11.75
CA PHE A 34 -2.25 1.10 11.59
C PHE A 34 -3.50 0.72 10.78
N PHE A 35 -4.64 1.37 11.02
CA PHE A 35 -5.86 1.13 10.25
C PHE A 35 -5.71 1.54 8.79
N LEU A 36 -5.06 2.68 8.52
CA LEU A 36 -4.76 3.13 7.17
C LEU A 36 -3.87 2.12 6.44
N GLU A 37 -2.79 1.68 7.08
CA GLU A 37 -1.86 0.71 6.50
C GLU A 37 -2.51 -0.65 6.25
N LYS A 38 -3.35 -1.12 7.19
CA LYS A 38 -4.10 -2.37 7.01
C LYS A 38 -5.09 -2.28 5.85
N ARG A 39 -5.84 -1.18 5.75
CA ARG A 39 -6.78 -0.94 4.63
C ARG A 39 -6.04 -0.88 3.29
N ALA A 40 -4.88 -0.21 3.28
CA ALA A 40 -4.01 -0.13 2.12
C ALA A 40 -3.46 -1.49 1.70
N GLY A 41 -2.99 -2.28 2.65
CA GLY A 41 -2.52 -3.65 2.44
C GLY A 41 -3.63 -4.56 1.90
N ASN A 42 -4.84 -4.50 2.47
CA ASN A 42 -5.97 -5.29 1.97
C ASN A 42 -6.31 -4.93 0.53
N LYS A 43 -6.40 -3.64 0.18
CA LYS A 43 -6.68 -3.22 -1.19
C LYS A 43 -5.61 -3.71 -2.18
N LEU A 44 -4.34 -3.68 -1.77
CA LEU A 44 -3.25 -4.22 -2.58
C LEU A 44 -3.39 -5.72 -2.80
N LEU A 45 -3.65 -6.48 -1.73
CA LEU A 45 -3.84 -7.93 -1.80
C LEU A 45 -5.07 -8.29 -2.66
N ASP A 46 -6.16 -7.55 -2.55
CA ASP A 46 -7.35 -7.74 -3.37
C ASP A 46 -7.02 -7.57 -4.85
N MET A 47 -6.28 -6.51 -5.21
CA MET A 47 -5.87 -6.28 -6.60
C MET A 47 -4.89 -7.35 -7.13
N ILE A 48 -3.99 -7.87 -6.29
CA ILE A 48 -3.10 -8.98 -6.67
C ILE A 48 -3.93 -10.27 -6.85
N ALA A 49 -4.90 -10.51 -5.97
CA ALA A 49 -5.79 -11.67 -6.06
C ALA A 49 -6.66 -11.66 -7.32
N LEU A 50 -7.03 -10.48 -7.81
CA LEU A 50 -7.68 -10.34 -9.12
C LEU A 50 -6.76 -10.77 -10.27
N ALA A 51 -5.46 -10.54 -10.14
CA ALA A 51 -4.46 -10.80 -11.17
C ALA A 51 -3.93 -12.25 -11.13
N GLU A 52 -4.85 -13.22 -11.14
CA GLU A 52 -4.52 -14.64 -11.12
C GLU A 52 -3.84 -15.09 -12.43
N PRO A 53 -2.72 -15.85 -12.37
CA PRO A 53 -2.09 -16.42 -13.55
C PRO A 53 -3.04 -17.25 -14.40
N GLY A 54 -2.96 -17.11 -15.73
CA GLY A 54 -3.85 -17.77 -16.68
C GLY A 54 -5.13 -16.98 -17.00
N THR A 55 -5.43 -15.93 -16.23
CA THR A 55 -6.56 -15.03 -16.53
C THR A 55 -6.15 -14.00 -17.58
N LYS A 56 -7.06 -13.64 -18.48
CA LYS A 56 -6.83 -12.53 -19.40
C LYS A 56 -6.93 -11.19 -18.69
N LEU A 57 -5.99 -10.29 -18.97
CA LEU A 57 -5.97 -8.96 -18.34
C LEU A 57 -7.26 -8.16 -18.60
N GLU A 58 -7.87 -8.32 -19.78
CA GLU A 58 -9.11 -7.63 -20.15
C GLU A 58 -10.27 -7.90 -19.18
N THR A 59 -10.33 -9.09 -18.58
CA THR A 59 -11.39 -9.51 -17.66
C THR A 59 -11.37 -8.71 -16.35
N ILE A 60 -10.18 -8.29 -15.91
CA ILE A 60 -9.99 -7.62 -14.61
C ILE A 60 -9.60 -6.15 -14.74
N LYS A 61 -9.26 -5.69 -15.97
CA LYS A 61 -8.81 -4.33 -16.24
C LYS A 61 -9.80 -3.27 -15.74
N GLY A 62 -11.10 -3.52 -15.85
CA GLY A 62 -12.14 -2.61 -15.33
C GLY A 62 -12.09 -2.41 -13.81
N GLN A 63 -11.61 -3.40 -13.06
CA GLN A 63 -11.49 -3.34 -11.60
C GLN A 63 -10.14 -2.73 -11.17
N LEU A 64 -9.09 -2.96 -11.94
CA LEU A 64 -7.75 -2.39 -11.70
C LEU A 64 -7.66 -0.91 -12.07
N GLY A 65 -8.51 -0.45 -13.00
CA GLY A 65 -8.53 0.93 -13.48
C GLY A 65 -7.54 1.15 -14.61
N VAL A 66 -7.06 2.39 -14.74
CA VAL A 66 -6.15 2.79 -15.81
C VAL A 66 -4.70 2.47 -15.40
N PRO A 67 -3.93 1.75 -16.23
CA PRO A 67 -2.52 1.52 -15.93
C PRO A 67 -1.77 2.85 -15.97
N MET A 68 -0.91 3.07 -14.97
CA MET A 68 0.01 4.22 -14.97
C MET A 68 1.12 4.05 -16.00
N ARG A 69 1.47 2.81 -16.33
CA ARG A 69 2.51 2.47 -17.30
C ARG A 69 2.20 1.13 -17.97
N VAL A 70 2.52 1.05 -19.26
CA VAL A 70 2.52 -0.20 -20.02
C VAL A 70 3.81 -0.24 -20.83
N GLU A 71 4.61 -1.29 -20.66
CA GLU A 71 5.86 -1.50 -21.39
C GLU A 71 5.91 -2.89 -21.99
N ASN A 72 6.45 -2.97 -23.20
CA ASN A 72 6.57 -4.19 -24.00
C ASN A 72 7.99 -4.42 -24.52
N ASP A 73 8.84 -3.39 -24.44
CA ASP A 73 10.28 -3.50 -24.68
C ASP A 73 10.95 -4.21 -23.50
N VAL A 74 11.74 -5.24 -23.78
CA VAL A 74 12.30 -6.12 -22.74
C VAL A 74 13.19 -5.33 -21.77
N GLU A 75 13.99 -4.43 -22.30
CA GLU A 75 14.91 -3.59 -21.55
C GLU A 75 14.14 -2.65 -20.62
N LYS A 76 13.04 -2.03 -21.09
CA LYS A 76 12.15 -1.22 -20.24
C LYS A 76 11.37 -2.04 -19.22
N VAL A 77 10.91 -3.23 -19.58
CA VAL A 77 10.22 -4.15 -18.65
C VAL A 77 11.15 -4.52 -17.49
N ILE A 78 12.43 -4.76 -17.77
CA ILE A 78 13.48 -5.01 -16.77
C ILE A 78 13.78 -3.75 -15.96
N GLU A 79 13.87 -2.58 -16.60
CA GLU A 79 14.17 -1.31 -15.92
C GLU A 79 13.10 -0.98 -14.88
N TRP A 80 11.84 -0.99 -15.29
CA TRP A 80 10.71 -0.52 -14.47
C TRP A 80 10.11 -1.59 -13.57
N GLY A 81 10.19 -2.86 -13.96
CA GLY A 81 9.63 -3.95 -13.18
C GLY A 81 10.58 -4.49 -12.11
N PRO A 82 10.06 -5.16 -11.07
CA PRO A 82 10.90 -5.75 -10.01
C PRO A 82 11.70 -6.97 -10.51
N PHE A 83 11.23 -7.67 -11.54
CA PHE A 83 11.97 -8.80 -12.11
C PHE A 83 13.09 -8.31 -13.01
N LYS A 84 14.35 -8.57 -12.61
CA LYS A 84 15.54 -8.21 -13.39
C LYS A 84 16.08 -9.34 -14.29
N ASN A 85 15.42 -10.50 -14.29
CA ASN A 85 15.82 -11.63 -15.11
C ASN A 85 15.36 -11.42 -16.57
N LYS A 86 16.32 -11.27 -17.49
CA LYS A 86 16.04 -11.08 -18.91
C LYS A 86 15.26 -12.24 -19.54
N GLN A 87 15.57 -13.49 -19.19
CA GLN A 87 14.87 -14.65 -19.76
C GLN A 87 13.38 -14.66 -19.39
N PHE A 88 13.05 -14.22 -18.18
CA PHE A 88 11.66 -14.09 -17.75
C PHE A 88 10.94 -12.97 -18.52
N CYS A 89 11.59 -11.83 -18.74
CA CYS A 89 10.98 -10.64 -19.34
C CYS A 89 10.81 -10.73 -20.87
N ILE A 90 11.52 -11.63 -21.54
CA ILE A 90 11.38 -11.81 -23.00
C ILE A 90 9.94 -12.22 -23.35
N GLY A 91 9.34 -11.46 -24.27
CA GLY A 91 7.96 -11.69 -24.73
C GLY A 91 6.90 -11.40 -23.66
N LYS A 92 7.27 -10.72 -22.58
CA LYS A 92 6.33 -10.24 -21.57
C LYS A 92 6.03 -8.77 -21.77
N LYS A 93 4.83 -8.40 -21.36
CA LYS A 93 4.36 -7.03 -21.31
C LYS A 93 4.05 -6.68 -19.86
N LEU A 94 4.62 -5.58 -19.40
CA LEU A 94 4.46 -5.06 -18.05
C LEU A 94 3.30 -4.07 -18.05
N HIS A 95 2.37 -4.24 -17.11
CA HIS A 95 1.30 -3.32 -16.81
C HIS A 95 1.40 -2.89 -15.35
N SER A 96 1.75 -1.63 -15.11
CA SER A 96 1.83 -1.08 -13.77
C SER A 96 0.55 -0.30 -13.45
N PHE A 97 -0.03 -0.55 -12.28
CA PHE A 97 -1.22 0.10 -11.76
C PHE A 97 -0.94 0.71 -10.40
N TYR A 98 -1.48 1.89 -10.17
CA TYR A 98 -1.41 2.49 -8.84
C TYR A 98 -2.41 1.79 -7.90
N ALA A 99 -1.93 1.20 -6.81
CA ALA A 99 -2.80 0.44 -5.91
C ALA A 99 -3.40 1.33 -4.81
N VAL A 100 -2.56 2.05 -4.05
CA VAL A 100 -3.04 2.76 -2.86
C VAL A 100 -2.14 3.91 -2.37
N THR A 101 -2.76 4.84 -1.63
CA THR A 101 -2.12 5.93 -0.88
C THR A 101 -2.80 6.06 0.50
N PRO A 102 -2.06 6.32 1.58
CA PRO A 102 -0.71 5.84 1.86
C PRO A 102 -0.73 4.32 2.13
N THR A 103 0.33 3.55 1.91
CA THR A 103 1.66 3.87 1.36
C THR A 103 1.64 3.77 -0.17
N CYS A 104 2.39 4.64 -0.89
CA CYS A 104 2.43 4.69 -2.35
C CYS A 104 2.92 3.36 -2.94
N ARG A 105 1.99 2.44 -3.22
CA ARG A 105 2.29 1.11 -3.75
C ARG A 105 1.68 0.97 -5.13
N ALA A 106 2.42 0.30 -6.01
CA ALA A 106 1.96 -0.08 -7.33
C ALA A 106 1.94 -1.61 -7.47
N ILE A 107 1.07 -2.09 -8.35
CA ILE A 107 1.01 -3.48 -8.78
C ILE A 107 1.54 -3.56 -10.20
N ASP A 108 2.43 -4.50 -10.43
CA ASP A 108 2.99 -4.84 -11.72
C ASP A 108 2.46 -6.19 -12.17
N ILE A 109 1.75 -6.19 -13.29
CA ILE A 109 1.20 -7.39 -13.90
C ILE A 109 1.99 -7.67 -15.17
N TYR A 110 2.52 -8.87 -15.26
CA TYR A 110 3.23 -9.35 -16.44
C TYR A 110 2.30 -10.24 -17.25
N THR A 111 2.06 -9.87 -18.49
CA THR A 111 1.27 -10.66 -19.43
C THR A 111 2.15 -11.25 -20.53
N ASP A 112 1.67 -12.32 -21.17
CA ASP A 112 2.27 -12.86 -22.39
C ASP A 112 1.76 -12.12 -23.65
N ALA A 113 2.15 -12.62 -24.83
CA ALA A 113 1.75 -12.05 -26.11
C ALA A 113 0.23 -12.09 -26.39
N ASN A 114 -0.53 -12.89 -25.64
CA ASN A 114 -1.99 -13.02 -25.75
C ASN A 114 -2.73 -12.23 -24.65
N ASP A 115 -2.03 -11.33 -23.95
CA ASP A 115 -2.52 -10.58 -22.80
C ASP A 115 -3.03 -11.50 -21.64
N VAL A 116 -2.48 -12.72 -21.54
CA VAL A 116 -2.73 -13.63 -20.42
C VAL A 116 -1.75 -13.35 -19.30
N ILE A 117 -2.25 -13.21 -18.07
CA ILE A 117 -1.45 -12.93 -16.89
C ILE A 117 -0.54 -14.12 -16.59
N VAL A 118 0.76 -13.84 -16.49
CA VAL A 118 1.79 -14.81 -16.13
C VAL A 118 2.09 -14.71 -14.65
N THR A 119 2.18 -13.49 -14.14
CA THR A 119 2.36 -13.21 -12.72
C THR A 119 1.98 -11.77 -12.42
N ALA A 120 1.65 -11.52 -11.16
CA ALA A 120 1.45 -10.18 -10.62
C ALA A 120 2.27 -10.04 -9.34
N THR A 121 2.81 -8.86 -9.15
CA THR A 121 3.60 -8.51 -7.98
C THR A 121 3.36 -7.06 -7.63
N TRP A 122 3.94 -6.60 -6.53
CA TRP A 122 3.82 -5.22 -6.10
C TRP A 122 5.18 -4.67 -5.71
N HIS A 123 5.29 -3.35 -5.78
CA HIS A 123 6.44 -2.62 -5.28
C HIS A 123 5.99 -1.31 -4.62
N GLN A 124 6.88 -0.77 -3.80
CA GLN A 124 6.74 0.56 -3.24
C GLN A 124 7.37 1.57 -4.21
N LEU A 125 6.63 2.64 -4.52
CA LEU A 125 7.06 3.74 -5.39
C LEU A 125 8.04 4.68 -4.69
#